data_AF-A0A962DGM6-F1
#
_entry.id   AF-A0A962DGM6-F1
#
_cell.length_a   1.000
_cell.length_b   1.000
_cell.length_c   1.000
_cell.angle_alpha   90.00
_cell.angle_beta   90.00
_cell.angle_gamma   90.00
#
_symmetry.space_group_name_H-M   'P 1'
#
loop_
_entity.id
_entity.type
_entity.pdbx_description
1 polymer ?
#
loop_
_entity_poly.entity_id
_entity_poly.type
_entity_poly.pdbx_seq_one_letter_code
_entity_poly.pdbx_strand_id
1 'polypeptide(L)'
;MAKHAKQSFEKAIEIDGDALDGSAYTSLGVLYYKVPGWPLSFGSDKKAMKYLQKGLELNPDGIDSNYFFADFLYEEEDEYEKAKQHLIKAQNATPRPGREVADKGRQAEIKKLLSKVEEELEG
;
A
#
# COMPACT_ATOMS: atom_id res chain seq x y z
N MET A 1 18.66 0.31 6.74
CA MET A 1 18.02 -0.01 5.44
C MET A 1 16.79 0.86 5.20
N ALA A 2 15.75 0.80 6.07
CA ALA A 2 14.52 1.60 5.91
C ALA A 2 14.74 3.11 5.74
N LYS A 3 15.68 3.72 6.49
CA LYS A 3 16.00 5.16 6.37
C LYS A 3 16.55 5.55 4.99
N HIS A 4 17.35 4.69 4.36
CA HIS A 4 17.86 4.94 3.00
C HIS A 4 16.74 4.77 1.97
N ALA A 5 15.89 3.74 2.12
CA ALA A 5 14.74 3.55 1.24
C ALA A 5 13.78 4.75 1.28
N LYS A 6 13.51 5.28 2.48
CA LYS A 6 12.75 6.52 2.68
C LYS A 6 13.34 7.67 1.87
N GLN A 7 14.64 7.92 2.01
CA GLN A 7 15.34 9.00 1.28
C GLN A 7 15.30 8.79 -0.25
N SER A 8 15.43 7.54 -0.71
CA SER A 8 15.35 7.22 -2.14
C SER A 8 13.95 7.50 -2.71
N PHE A 9 12.88 7.15 -1.99
CA PHE A 9 11.52 7.44 -2.45
C PHE A 9 11.19 8.93 -2.37
N GLU A 10 11.64 9.63 -1.33
CA GLU A 10 11.49 11.09 -1.24
C GLU A 10 12.16 11.78 -2.43
N LYS A 11 13.38 11.37 -2.78
CA LYS A 11 14.09 11.90 -3.96
C LYS A 11 13.39 11.52 -5.27
N ALA A 12 12.84 10.31 -5.39
CA ALA A 12 12.08 9.91 -6.57
C ALA A 12 10.85 10.80 -6.76
N ILE A 13 10.13 11.09 -5.67
CA ILE A 13 8.98 12.00 -5.66
C ILE A 13 9.38 13.42 -6.08
N GLU A 14 10.54 13.90 -5.65
CA GLU A 14 11.06 15.22 -6.06
C GLU A 14 11.43 15.29 -7.55
N ILE A 15 11.88 14.18 -8.13
CA ILE A 15 12.26 14.10 -9.55
C ILE A 15 11.00 14.01 -10.43
N ASP A 16 10.15 13.02 -10.14
CA ASP A 16 8.87 12.79 -10.82
C ASP A 16 7.99 11.91 -9.93
N GLY A 17 7.08 12.54 -9.19
CA GLY A 17 6.17 11.85 -8.28
C GLY A 17 5.11 11.01 -8.97
N ASP A 18 4.82 11.28 -10.24
CA ASP A 18 3.77 10.59 -10.99
C ASP A 18 4.35 9.38 -11.77
N ALA A 19 5.68 9.31 -11.90
CA ALA A 19 6.38 8.19 -12.52
C ALA A 19 5.92 6.83 -11.97
N LEU A 20 5.72 5.88 -12.89
CA LEU A 20 5.22 4.54 -12.59
C LEU A 20 3.92 4.58 -11.78
N ASP A 21 3.01 5.46 -12.19
CA ASP A 21 1.69 5.66 -11.59
C ASP A 21 1.76 5.92 -10.08
N GLY A 22 2.69 6.78 -9.64
CA GLY A 22 2.82 7.14 -8.24
C GLY A 22 3.41 6.08 -7.31
N SER A 23 4.07 5.04 -7.85
CA SER A 23 4.60 3.91 -7.04
C SER A 23 5.53 4.31 -5.88
N ALA A 24 6.25 5.43 -6.01
CA ALA A 24 7.10 5.96 -4.94
C ALA A 24 6.27 6.43 -3.73
N TYR A 25 5.09 7.01 -3.97
CA TYR A 25 4.17 7.39 -2.90
C TYR A 25 3.64 6.17 -2.15
N THR A 26 3.16 5.15 -2.86
CA THR A 26 2.69 3.90 -2.23
C THR A 26 3.80 3.27 -1.38
N SER A 27 5.01 3.11 -1.94
CA SER A 27 6.14 2.49 -1.25
C SER A 27 6.59 3.29 -0.03
N LEU A 28 6.62 4.61 -0.13
CA LEU A 28 6.96 5.49 0.99
C LEU A 28 5.88 5.42 2.09
N GLY A 29 4.61 5.38 1.71
CA GLY A 29 3.49 5.18 2.63
C GLY A 29 3.64 3.88 3.44
N VAL A 30 3.95 2.77 2.76
CA VAL A 30 4.23 1.48 3.42
C VAL A 30 5.35 1.56 4.44
N LEU A 31 6.45 2.24 4.11
CA LEU A 31 7.55 2.40 5.05
C LEU A 31 7.15 3.19 6.30
N TYR A 32 6.18 4.09 6.21
CA TYR A 32 5.79 4.91 7.35
C TYR A 32 4.97 4.12 8.39
N TYR A 33 4.14 3.14 8.01
CA TYR A 33 3.41 2.34 9.01
C TYR A 33 4.14 1.05 9.39
N LYS A 34 4.97 0.48 8.50
CA LYS A 34 5.72 -0.77 8.80
C LYS A 34 6.96 -0.60 9.68
N VAL A 35 7.32 0.61 10.12
CA VAL A 35 8.48 0.84 10.99
C VAL A 35 8.09 1.57 12.28
N PRO A 36 8.82 1.37 13.39
CA PRO A 36 8.51 2.06 14.64
C PRO A 36 8.54 3.59 14.51
N GLY A 37 7.72 4.26 15.32
CA GLY A 37 7.76 5.71 15.47
C GLY A 37 8.98 6.22 16.24
N TRP A 38 8.99 7.52 16.51
CA TRP A 38 9.99 8.16 17.37
C TRP A 38 9.88 7.62 18.81
N PRO A 39 11.00 7.40 19.53
CA PRO A 39 12.38 7.76 19.17
C PRO A 39 13.16 6.68 18.41
N LEU A 40 12.57 5.51 18.16
CA LEU A 40 13.30 4.37 17.59
C LEU A 40 13.53 4.51 16.08
N SER A 41 12.53 5.01 15.35
CA SER A 41 12.62 5.23 13.89
C SER A 41 11.69 6.38 13.48
N PHE A 42 11.27 6.42 12.21
CA PHE A 42 10.54 7.52 11.57
C PHE A 42 9.07 7.21 11.28
N GLY A 43 8.55 6.09 11.78
CA GLY A 43 7.18 5.65 11.53
C GLY A 43 6.15 6.71 11.92
N SER A 44 5.06 6.77 11.15
CA SER A 44 3.96 7.72 11.36
C SER A 44 2.76 7.36 10.49
N ASP A 45 1.68 6.91 11.12
CA ASP A 45 0.45 6.47 10.42
C ASP A 45 -0.20 7.65 9.68
N LYS A 46 -0.15 8.85 10.27
CA LYS A 46 -0.55 10.09 9.60
C LYS A 46 0.19 10.32 8.28
N LYS A 47 1.49 10.03 8.22
CA LYS A 47 2.25 10.14 6.98
C LYS A 47 1.98 8.97 6.04
N ALA A 48 1.83 7.76 6.59
CA ALA A 48 1.45 6.58 5.82
C ALA A 48 0.14 6.81 5.06
N MET A 49 -0.92 7.19 5.77
CA MET A 49 -2.23 7.56 5.20
C MET A 49 -2.08 8.58 4.06
N LYS A 50 -1.38 9.70 4.30
CA LYS A 50 -1.18 10.75 3.29
C LYS A 50 -0.52 10.22 2.02
N TYR A 51 0.52 9.42 2.16
CA TYR A 51 1.28 8.92 1.02
C TYR A 51 0.57 7.78 0.29
N LEU A 52 -0.09 6.87 1.01
CA LEU A 52 -0.91 5.80 0.42
C LEU A 52 -2.10 6.37 -0.34
N GLN A 53 -2.80 7.37 0.21
CA GLN A 53 -3.87 8.09 -0.49
C GLN A 53 -3.36 8.74 -1.77
N LYS A 54 -2.20 9.40 -1.73
CA LYS A 54 -1.63 10.00 -2.94
C LYS A 54 -1.26 8.97 -4.01
N GLY A 55 -0.69 7.83 -3.61
CA GLY A 55 -0.43 6.72 -4.53
C GLY A 55 -1.71 6.12 -5.12
N LEU A 56 -2.76 6.01 -4.32
CA LEU A 56 -4.08 5.56 -4.76
C LEU A 56 -4.75 6.56 -5.71
N GLU A 57 -4.63 7.87 -5.47
CA GLU A 57 -5.14 8.90 -6.39
C GLU A 57 -4.49 8.82 -7.78
N LEU A 58 -3.19 8.51 -7.83
CA LEU A 58 -2.44 8.38 -9.08
C LEU A 58 -2.70 7.04 -9.78
N ASN A 59 -3.00 5.98 -9.03
CA ASN A 59 -3.29 4.66 -9.57
C ASN A 59 -4.53 4.04 -8.89
N PRO A 60 -5.74 4.53 -9.19
CA PRO A 60 -6.96 4.14 -8.46
C PRO A 60 -7.38 2.69 -8.70
N ASP A 61 -6.95 2.08 -9.80
CA ASP A 61 -7.26 0.70 -10.20
C ASP A 61 -6.03 -0.23 -10.09
N GLY A 62 -4.92 0.28 -9.55
CA GLY A 62 -3.66 -0.44 -9.44
C GLY A 62 -3.69 -1.53 -8.38
N ILE A 63 -3.03 -2.66 -8.68
CA ILE A 63 -2.95 -3.79 -7.75
C ILE A 63 -2.21 -3.44 -6.45
N ASP A 64 -1.08 -2.72 -6.54
CA ASP A 64 -0.26 -2.41 -5.36
C ASP A 64 -0.84 -1.23 -4.55
N SER A 65 -1.32 -0.18 -5.22
CA SER A 65 -1.93 0.99 -4.56
C SER A 65 -3.15 0.60 -3.73
N ASN A 66 -4.05 -0.22 -4.29
CA ASN A 66 -5.22 -0.71 -3.56
C ASN A 66 -4.84 -1.73 -2.49
N TYR A 67 -3.93 -2.67 -2.76
CA TYR A 67 -3.52 -3.66 -1.76
C TYR A 67 -2.89 -3.00 -0.53
N PHE A 68 -1.91 -2.11 -0.72
CA PHE A 68 -1.20 -1.51 0.41
C PHE A 68 -2.05 -0.49 1.17
N PHE A 69 -3.00 0.16 0.50
CA PHE A 69 -3.99 0.97 1.20
C PHE A 69 -4.92 0.11 2.05
N ALA A 70 -5.41 -1.02 1.52
CA ALA A 70 -6.21 -1.97 2.30
C ALA A 70 -5.45 -2.58 3.48
N ASP A 71 -4.17 -2.93 3.30
CA ASP A 71 -3.31 -3.45 4.35
C ASP A 71 -3.14 -2.44 5.49
N PHE A 72 -2.93 -1.16 5.16
CA PHE A 72 -2.88 -0.08 6.15
C PHE A 72 -4.22 0.11 6.88
N LEU A 73 -5.35 0.12 6.15
CA LEU A 73 -6.68 0.23 6.75
C LEU A 73 -7.00 -0.93 7.71
N TYR A 74 -6.52 -2.13 7.38
CA TYR A 74 -6.67 -3.33 8.22
C TYR A 74 -5.77 -3.28 9.45
N GLU A 75 -4.48 -2.93 9.30
CA GLU A 75 -3.52 -3.02 10.41
C GLU A 75 -3.57 -1.83 11.38
N GLU A 76 -3.85 -0.62 10.89
CA GLU A 76 -3.65 0.61 11.67
C GLU A 76 -4.96 1.36 11.99
N GLU A 77 -6.03 1.12 11.24
CA GLU A 77 -7.29 1.90 11.36
C GLU A 77 -8.50 1.04 11.73
N ASP A 78 -8.36 -0.30 11.77
CA ASP A 78 -9.46 -1.26 11.98
C ASP A 78 -10.65 -1.05 11.01
N GLU A 79 -10.41 -0.45 9.82
CA GLU A 79 -11.45 -0.11 8.84
C GLU A 79 -11.71 -1.26 7.86
N TYR A 80 -12.15 -2.40 8.38
CA TYR A 80 -12.26 -3.67 7.65
C TYR A 80 -13.16 -3.63 6.40
N GLU A 81 -14.31 -2.94 6.47
CA GLU A 81 -15.20 -2.81 5.30
C GLU A 81 -14.53 -2.07 4.14
N LYS A 82 -13.78 -1.00 4.43
CA LYS A 82 -13.05 -0.26 3.40
C LYS A 82 -11.84 -1.05 2.91
N ALA A 83 -11.14 -1.75 3.80
CA ALA A 83 -10.07 -2.67 3.42
C ALA A 83 -10.59 -3.73 2.43
N LYS A 84 -11.75 -4.33 2.70
CA LYS A 84 -12.42 -5.29 1.80
C LYS A 84 -12.68 -4.68 0.42
N GLN A 85 -13.23 -3.48 0.35
CA GLN A 85 -13.51 -2.79 -0.91
C GLN A 85 -12.25 -2.58 -1.75
N HIS A 86 -11.15 -2.15 -1.13
CA HIS A 86 -9.88 -1.96 -1.81
C HIS A 86 -9.23 -3.29 -2.21
N LEU A 87 -9.34 -4.35 -1.41
CA LEU A 87 -8.85 -5.68 -1.79
C LEU A 87 -9.57 -6.26 -3.00
N ILE A 88 -10.88 -6.05 -3.10
CA ILE A 88 -11.67 -6.44 -4.28
C ILE A 88 -11.20 -5.68 -5.53
N LYS A 89 -10.90 -4.38 -5.41
CA LYS A 89 -10.30 -3.61 -6.52
C LYS A 89 -8.94 -4.16 -6.91
N ALA A 90 -8.06 -4.40 -5.93
CA ALA A 90 -6.73 -4.96 -6.17
C ALA A 90 -6.81 -6.34 -6.84
N GLN A 91 -7.74 -7.20 -6.40
CA GLN A 91 -7.96 -8.54 -6.98
C GLN A 91 -8.35 -8.46 -8.46
N ASN A 92 -9.15 -7.45 -8.83
CA ASN A 92 -9.64 -7.26 -10.20
C ASN A 92 -8.76 -6.33 -11.05
N ALA A 93 -7.59 -5.92 -10.54
CA ALA A 93 -6.68 -5.04 -11.26
C ALA A 93 -6.16 -5.70 -12.55
N THR A 94 -6.04 -4.90 -13.61
CA THR A 94 -5.51 -5.37 -14.91
C THR A 94 -4.08 -5.90 -14.74
N PRO A 95 -3.75 -7.09 -15.25
CA PRO A 95 -2.38 -7.62 -15.23
C PRO A 95 -1.40 -6.66 -15.90
N ARG A 96 -0.22 -6.48 -15.30
CA ARG A 96 0.83 -5.59 -15.83
C ARG A 96 1.80 -6.41 -16.69
N PRO A 97 1.89 -6.16 -18.02
CA PRO A 97 2.80 -6.90 -18.88
C PRO A 97 4.26 -6.80 -18.39
N GLY A 98 4.95 -7.94 -18.30
CA GLY A 98 6.32 -8.05 -17.78
C GLY A 98 6.42 -8.06 -16.25
N ARG A 99 5.30 -8.05 -15.52
CA ARG A 99 5.23 -8.12 -14.05
C ARG A 99 4.41 -9.32 -13.56
N GLU A 100 4.20 -10.33 -14.40
CA GLU A 100 3.30 -11.46 -14.14
C GLU A 100 3.66 -12.23 -12.86
N VAL A 101 4.96 -12.42 -12.61
CA VAL A 101 5.44 -13.10 -11.39
C VAL A 101 5.12 -12.28 -10.14
N ALA A 102 5.33 -10.95 -10.20
CA ALA A 102 5.04 -10.05 -9.09
C ALA A 102 3.53 -9.96 -8.84
N ASP A 103 2.73 -9.84 -9.89
CA ASP A 103 1.27 -9.77 -9.81
C ASP A 103 0.69 -11.08 -9.25
N LYS A 104 1.24 -12.24 -9.64
CA LYS A 104 0.83 -13.53 -9.05
C LYS A 104 1.12 -13.60 -7.54
N GLY A 105 2.28 -13.10 -7.11
CA GLY A 105 2.61 -13.00 -5.69
C GLY A 105 1.62 -12.10 -4.95
N ARG A 106 1.37 -10.91 -5.49
CA ARG A 106 0.43 -9.93 -4.93
C ARG A 106 -1.00 -10.47 -4.87
N GLN A 107 -1.46 -11.21 -5.87
CA GLN A 107 -2.78 -11.86 -5.87
C GLN A 107 -2.92 -12.91 -4.73
N ALA A 108 -1.84 -13.63 -4.43
CA ALA A 108 -1.85 -14.56 -3.28
C ALA A 108 -1.94 -13.81 -1.94
N GLU A 109 -1.23 -12.68 -1.82
CA GLU A 109 -1.29 -11.81 -0.63
C GLU A 109 -2.66 -11.16 -0.48
N ILE A 110 -3.27 -10.67 -1.57
CA ILE A 110 -4.63 -10.14 -1.60
C ILE A 110 -5.62 -11.18 -1.08
N LYS A 111 -5.57 -12.41 -1.60
CA LYS A 111 -6.47 -13.49 -1.16
C LYS A 111 -6.33 -13.78 0.34
N LYS A 112 -5.10 -13.78 0.85
CA LYS A 112 -4.82 -14.03 2.27
C LYS A 112 -5.37 -12.91 3.16
N LEU A 113 -5.14 -11.65 2.79
CA LEU A 113 -5.63 -10.52 3.57
C LEU A 113 -7.16 -10.41 3.50
N LEU A 114 -7.76 -10.69 2.34
CA LEU A 114 -9.21 -10.71 2.19
C LEU A 114 -9.88 -11.72 3.13
N SER A 115 -9.32 -12.94 3.25
CA SER A 115 -9.82 -13.94 4.22
C SER A 115 -9.82 -13.42 5.66
N LYS A 116 -8.74 -12.74 6.07
CA LYS A 116 -8.66 -12.17 7.42
C LYS A 116 -9.68 -11.05 7.64
N VAL A 117 -9.82 -10.16 6.66
CA VAL A 117 -10.81 -9.08 6.70
C VAL A 117 -12.22 -9.65 6.82
N GLU A 118 -12.52 -10.74 6.12
CA GLU A 118 -13.82 -11.41 6.21
C GLU A 118 -14.04 -12.04 7.59
N GLU A 119 -13.03 -12.66 8.18
CA GLU A 119 -13.08 -13.18 9.56
C GLU A 119 -13.37 -12.06 10.58
N GLU A 120 -12.72 -10.90 10.47
CA GLU A 120 -12.97 -9.75 11.37
C GLU A 120 -14.37 -9.14 11.19
N LEU A 121 -14.97 -9.23 10.00
CA LEU A 121 -16.31 -8.70 9.72
C LEU A 121 -17.43 -9.65 10.16
N GLU A 122 -17.14 -10.94 10.30
CA GLU A 122 -18.09 -11.96 10.74
C GLU A 122 -18.12 -12.16 12.26
N GLY A 123 -17.09 -11.70 12.98
CA GLY A 123 -16.95 -11.79 14.44
C GLY A 123 -17.67 -10.69 15.21
#